data_AF-A0A972B6J4-F1
#
_entry.id   AF-A0A972B6J4-F1
#
_cell.length_a   1.000
_cell.length_b   1.000
_cell.length_c   1.000
_cell.angle_alpha   90.00
_cell.angle_beta   90.00
_cell.angle_gamma   90.00
#
_symmetry.space_group_name_H-M   'P 1'
#
loop_
_entity.id
_entity.type
_entity.pdbx_description
1 polymer ?
#
loop_
_entity_poly.entity_id
_entity_poly.type
_entity_poly.pdbx_seq_one_letter_code
_entity_poly.pdbx_strand_id
1 'polypeptide(L)'
;MKFHNPNREKWGDEDAWWFDFEEPKAPLGRIVGGWSDDSTAVLKGRADKCYGNLLSGYTRTCIMTRDGLVIIIDSTIPNENTIDFQFRANSPYTFSVKDGSRAAVTAGEVKSDILFLYDGDYKISVDRWPFKPDEGSYLTGDFKIKGKKAQLITILKPYRDDREHILNAWVKGNCLTVTFDNDVHKFDLKSKHYNTGGNDEKI
;
A
#
# COMPACT_ATOMS: atom_id res chain seq x y z
N MET A 1 -37.79 17.74 -26.29
CA MET A 1 -37.80 18.27 -24.91
C MET A 1 -39.03 17.73 -24.20
N LYS A 2 -38.85 16.75 -23.31
CA LYS A 2 -39.84 16.35 -22.30
C LYS A 2 -39.04 16.11 -21.02
N PHE A 3 -39.17 17.03 -20.08
CA PHE A 3 -38.61 16.86 -18.74
C PHE A 3 -39.60 16.02 -17.93
N HIS A 4 -39.16 14.89 -17.42
CA HIS A 4 -39.80 14.26 -16.28
C HIS A 4 -39.01 14.67 -15.04
N ASN A 5 -39.63 15.45 -14.16
CA ASN A 5 -39.12 15.63 -12.80
C ASN A 5 -39.48 14.40 -11.98
N PRO A 6 -38.58 13.90 -11.12
CA PRO A 6 -38.78 12.70 -10.35
C PRO A 6 -39.71 13.00 -9.17
N ASN A 7 -40.83 12.29 -9.09
CA ASN A 7 -41.48 12.04 -7.80
C ASN A 7 -40.68 10.92 -7.14
N ARG A 8 -39.97 11.23 -6.04
CA ARG A 8 -39.32 10.24 -5.17
C ARG A 8 -40.30 9.09 -4.86
N GLU A 9 -39.91 7.85 -4.62
CA GLU A 9 -38.80 7.37 -3.80
C GLU A 9 -38.57 5.91 -4.19
N LYS A 10 -37.33 5.47 -4.41
CA LYS A 10 -36.89 4.10 -4.14
C LYS A 10 -35.37 4.01 -4.21
N TRP A 11 -34.81 3.66 -3.06
CA TRP A 11 -33.45 3.17 -2.90
C TRP A 11 -33.33 1.84 -3.67
N GLY A 12 -32.35 1.77 -4.56
CA GLY A 12 -32.04 0.59 -5.36
C GLY A 12 -31.04 0.95 -6.45
N ASP A 13 -29.86 0.33 -6.40
CA ASP A 13 -28.80 0.20 -7.43
C ASP A 13 -28.38 1.40 -8.31
N GLU A 14 -28.84 2.62 -8.03
CA GLU A 14 -28.54 3.82 -8.84
C GLU A 14 -27.59 4.83 -8.16
N ASP A 15 -27.04 4.51 -6.98
CA ASP A 15 -25.83 5.18 -6.47
C ASP A 15 -24.54 4.51 -7.01
N ALA A 16 -24.62 3.90 -8.20
CA ALA A 16 -23.45 3.61 -9.02
C ALA A 16 -22.93 4.94 -9.59
N TRP A 17 -22.13 5.61 -8.77
CA TRP A 17 -21.47 6.87 -9.07
C TRP A 17 -20.63 6.75 -10.36
N TRP A 18 -21.15 7.41 -11.42
CA TRP A 18 -20.49 7.95 -12.63
C TRP A 18 -20.01 6.97 -13.72
N PHE A 19 -20.92 6.52 -14.59
CA PHE A 19 -20.57 6.21 -15.97
C PHE A 19 -20.94 7.39 -16.87
N ASP A 20 -19.97 8.25 -17.18
CA ASP A 20 -20.01 9.01 -18.43
C ASP A 20 -20.06 7.98 -19.57
N PHE A 21 -21.10 8.03 -20.41
CA PHE A 21 -21.21 7.24 -21.64
C PHE A 21 -20.26 7.76 -22.75
N GLU A 22 -19.09 8.26 -22.38
CA GLU A 22 -17.96 8.45 -23.30
C GLU A 22 -17.28 7.09 -23.51
N GLU A 23 -16.77 6.82 -24.73
CA GLU A 23 -15.95 5.63 -25.00
C GLU A 23 -14.91 5.41 -23.89
N PRO A 24 -14.65 4.17 -23.44
CA PRO A 24 -13.78 3.92 -22.31
C PRO A 24 -12.43 4.59 -22.53
N LYS A 25 -12.15 5.63 -21.72
CA LYS A 25 -10.85 6.29 -21.66
C LYS A 25 -9.80 5.18 -21.54
N ALA A 26 -8.80 5.19 -22.43
CA ALA A 26 -7.79 4.13 -22.52
C ALA A 26 -7.31 3.69 -21.13
N PRO A 27 -7.03 2.39 -20.90
CA PRO A 27 -6.71 1.88 -19.57
C PRO A 27 -5.56 2.67 -18.95
N LEU A 28 -5.87 3.35 -17.83
CA LEU A 28 -4.94 4.26 -17.16
C LEU A 28 -3.94 3.50 -16.26
N GLY A 29 -4.21 2.24 -15.98
CA GLY A 29 -3.32 1.33 -15.26
C GLY A 29 -3.16 -0.02 -15.97
N ARG A 30 -2.08 -0.73 -15.66
CA ARG A 30 -1.83 -2.10 -16.14
C ARG A 30 -0.89 -2.87 -15.23
N ILE A 31 -1.01 -4.19 -15.23
CA ILE A 31 0.01 -5.09 -14.70
C ILE A 31 1.18 -5.12 -15.68
N VAL A 32 2.39 -4.91 -15.18
CA VAL A 32 3.64 -4.86 -15.98
C VAL A 32 4.61 -5.98 -15.64
N GLY A 33 4.29 -6.79 -14.62
CA GLY A 33 5.07 -7.95 -14.26
C GLY A 33 4.44 -8.69 -13.08
N GLY A 34 4.75 -9.97 -12.99
CA GLY A 34 4.40 -10.80 -11.86
C GLY A 34 5.28 -12.04 -11.85
N TRP A 35 5.49 -12.60 -10.68
CA TRP A 35 6.25 -13.82 -10.47
C TRP A 35 5.81 -14.44 -9.15
N SER A 36 5.87 -15.76 -9.06
CA SER A 36 5.59 -16.48 -7.82
C SER A 36 6.40 -17.76 -7.73
N ASP A 37 6.72 -18.17 -6.51
CA ASP A 37 7.18 -19.50 -6.14
C ASP A 37 6.41 -20.01 -4.91
N ASP A 38 6.86 -21.12 -4.33
CA ASP A 38 6.22 -21.74 -3.16
C ASP A 38 6.29 -20.89 -1.88
N SER A 39 7.13 -19.86 -1.86
CA SER A 39 7.42 -19.01 -0.71
C SER A 39 6.87 -17.59 -0.85
N THR A 40 6.76 -17.08 -2.07
CA THR A 40 6.55 -15.66 -2.35
C THR A 40 5.76 -15.45 -3.63
N ALA A 41 4.82 -14.50 -3.60
CA ALA A 41 4.13 -13.97 -4.76
C ALA A 41 4.45 -12.49 -4.93
N VAL A 42 4.67 -12.06 -6.17
CA VAL A 42 5.00 -10.69 -6.54
C VAL A 42 4.14 -10.23 -7.69
N LEU A 43 3.55 -9.05 -7.55
CA LEU A 43 2.80 -8.38 -8.59
C LEU A 43 3.29 -6.94 -8.75
N LYS A 44 3.50 -6.51 -9.99
CA LYS A 44 3.91 -5.14 -10.31
C LYS A 44 2.90 -4.48 -11.22
N GLY A 45 2.33 -3.38 -10.75
CA GLY A 45 1.44 -2.50 -11.50
C GLY A 45 2.11 -1.19 -11.90
N ARG A 46 1.62 -0.59 -12.98
CA ARG A 46 1.94 0.76 -13.42
C ARG A 46 0.62 1.54 -13.56
N ALA A 47 0.56 2.74 -13.00
CA ALA A 47 -0.66 3.56 -12.97
C ALA A 47 -0.40 5.07 -13.04
N ASP A 48 0.74 5.50 -13.61
CA ASP A 48 1.08 6.92 -13.81
C ASP A 48 -0.02 7.70 -14.52
N LYS A 49 -0.65 7.10 -15.54
CA LYS A 49 -1.70 7.78 -16.29
C LYS A 49 -2.95 8.06 -15.46
N CYS A 50 -3.17 7.35 -14.35
CA CYS A 50 -4.27 7.63 -13.41
C CYS A 50 -4.08 8.98 -12.68
N TYR A 51 -2.86 9.50 -12.63
CA TYR A 51 -2.51 10.73 -11.90
C TYR A 51 -2.35 11.95 -12.82
N GLY A 52 -2.70 11.83 -14.11
CA GLY A 52 -2.63 12.93 -15.08
C GLY A 52 -1.25 13.58 -15.13
N ASN A 53 -1.19 14.90 -14.98
CA ASN A 53 0.05 15.68 -15.05
C ASN A 53 0.82 15.75 -13.72
N LEU A 54 0.40 15.03 -12.67
CA LEU A 54 1.14 15.03 -11.40
C LEU A 54 2.40 14.14 -11.49
N LEU A 55 2.29 12.99 -12.17
CA LEU A 55 3.35 11.99 -12.22
C LEU A 55 3.73 11.68 -13.67
N SER A 56 5.03 11.65 -13.97
CA SER A 56 5.55 11.07 -15.22
C SER A 56 5.83 9.57 -15.10
N GLY A 57 5.84 9.04 -13.88
CA GLY A 57 6.01 7.61 -13.62
C GLY A 57 5.49 7.20 -12.25
N TYR A 58 4.80 6.07 -12.19
CA TYR A 58 4.32 5.47 -10.96
C TYR A 58 4.21 3.96 -11.13
N THR A 59 4.87 3.23 -10.24
CA THR A 59 4.71 1.78 -10.14
C THR A 59 4.54 1.36 -8.70
N ARG A 60 3.61 0.44 -8.47
CA ARG A 60 3.43 -0.26 -7.19
C ARG A 60 3.84 -1.71 -7.37
N THR A 61 4.73 -2.20 -6.52
CA THR A 61 5.07 -3.62 -6.43
C THR A 61 4.53 -4.16 -5.12
N CYS A 62 3.69 -5.18 -5.17
CA CYS A 62 3.21 -5.89 -4.00
C CYS A 62 3.92 -7.24 -3.93
N ILE A 63 4.51 -7.54 -2.78
CA ILE A 63 5.15 -8.81 -2.45
C ILE A 63 4.38 -9.39 -1.28
N MET A 64 4.04 -10.68 -1.36
CA MET A 64 3.40 -11.42 -0.27
C MET A 64 4.18 -12.71 -0.06
N THR A 65 4.62 -12.96 1.15
CA THR A 65 5.25 -14.23 1.53
C THR A 65 4.21 -15.22 2.05
N ARG A 66 4.57 -16.51 2.05
CA ARG A 66 3.71 -17.60 2.52
C ARG A 66 3.30 -17.46 3.99
N ASP A 67 4.16 -16.89 4.83
CA ASP A 67 3.89 -16.62 6.25
C ASP A 67 3.08 -15.33 6.47
N GLY A 68 2.67 -14.65 5.39
CA GLY A 68 1.77 -13.50 5.42
C GLY A 68 2.44 -12.14 5.53
N LEU A 69 3.76 -12.03 5.45
CA LEU A 69 4.44 -10.74 5.30
C LEU A 69 4.03 -10.10 3.96
N VAL A 70 3.59 -8.85 4.02
CA VAL A 70 3.22 -8.06 2.84
C VAL A 70 4.16 -6.87 2.73
N ILE A 71 4.72 -6.66 1.55
CA ILE A 71 5.59 -5.52 1.25
C ILE A 71 5.03 -4.81 0.02
N ILE A 72 4.83 -3.51 0.14
CA ILE A 72 4.36 -2.63 -0.93
C ILE A 72 5.47 -1.64 -1.21
N ILE A 73 5.95 -1.61 -2.45
CA ILE A 73 6.98 -0.69 -2.91
C ILE A 73 6.36 0.25 -3.94
N ASP A 74 6.16 1.49 -3.53
CA ASP A 74 5.72 2.58 -4.40
C ASP A 74 6.92 3.33 -4.93
N SER A 75 7.08 3.37 -6.25
CA SER A 75 8.12 4.15 -6.92
C SER A 75 7.47 5.23 -7.76
N THR A 76 7.76 6.48 -7.42
CA THR A 76 7.11 7.68 -7.94
C THR A 76 8.13 8.57 -8.63
N ILE A 77 7.82 9.01 -9.85
CA ILE A 77 8.56 10.01 -10.62
C ILE A 77 7.62 11.22 -10.77
N PRO A 78 7.77 12.24 -9.90
CA PRO A 78 6.92 13.42 -9.92
C PRO A 78 7.28 14.33 -11.07
N ASN A 79 6.30 15.09 -11.55
CA ASN A 79 6.55 16.24 -12.41
C ASN A 79 6.95 17.47 -11.58
N GLU A 80 7.41 18.55 -12.23
CA GLU A 80 8.06 19.70 -11.59
C GLU A 80 7.24 20.36 -10.48
N ASN A 81 5.91 20.31 -10.56
CA ASN A 81 5.01 20.95 -9.60
C ASN A 81 4.55 20.04 -8.46
N THR A 82 4.95 18.77 -8.44
CA THR A 82 4.50 17.80 -7.44
C THR A 82 5.53 17.68 -6.33
N ILE A 83 5.17 18.19 -5.14
CA ILE A 83 6.08 18.34 -3.99
C ILE A 83 5.80 17.35 -2.85
N ASP A 84 4.63 16.73 -2.84
CA ASP A 84 4.23 15.71 -1.88
C ASP A 84 3.37 14.61 -2.50
N PHE A 85 3.23 13.52 -1.77
CA PHE A 85 2.29 12.44 -2.06
C PHE A 85 1.74 11.85 -0.76
N GLN A 86 0.57 11.22 -0.86
CA GLN A 86 -0.08 10.57 0.27
C GLN A 86 -0.15 9.05 0.09
N PHE A 87 0.17 8.33 1.17
CA PHE A 87 -0.28 6.96 1.37
C PHE A 87 -1.63 6.97 2.10
N ARG A 88 -2.54 6.09 1.71
CA ARG A 88 -3.80 5.87 2.43
C ARG A 88 -4.08 4.37 2.59
N ALA A 89 -4.47 3.99 3.80
CA ALA A 89 -5.07 2.70 4.13
C ALA A 89 -6.35 2.93 4.92
N ASN A 90 -7.40 2.17 4.62
CA ASN A 90 -8.70 2.27 5.27
C ASN A 90 -9.04 0.95 5.95
N SER A 91 -9.75 1.01 7.07
CA SER A 91 -10.18 -0.17 7.80
C SER A 91 -11.49 0.14 8.55
N PRO A 92 -12.43 -0.82 8.67
CA PRO A 92 -13.54 -0.70 9.60
C PRO A 92 -13.06 -0.73 11.07
N TYR A 93 -11.81 -1.11 11.31
CA TYR A 93 -11.18 -1.11 12.62
C TYR A 93 -10.30 0.12 12.82
N THR A 94 -9.98 0.42 14.07
CA THR A 94 -9.16 1.57 14.47
C THR A 94 -7.67 1.30 14.22
N PHE A 95 -7.03 2.16 13.43
CA PHE A 95 -5.58 2.28 13.38
C PHE A 95 -5.05 3.01 14.63
N SER A 96 -3.79 2.76 14.98
CA SER A 96 -3.06 3.51 16.01
C SER A 96 -1.67 3.83 15.50
N VAL A 97 -1.17 5.03 15.79
CA VAL A 97 0.23 5.40 15.54
C VAL A 97 1.06 4.91 16.73
N LYS A 98 2.10 4.12 16.47
CA LYS A 98 3.01 3.61 17.49
C LYS A 98 4.19 4.55 17.71
N ASP A 99 4.74 5.07 16.61
CA ASP A 99 5.83 6.06 16.60
C ASP A 99 5.86 6.82 15.26
N GLY A 100 6.98 7.47 14.93
CA GLY A 100 7.12 8.26 13.71
C GLY A 100 7.06 7.47 12.39
N SER A 101 7.28 6.16 12.41
CA SER A 101 7.34 5.31 11.22
C SER A 101 6.46 4.06 11.29
N ARG A 102 5.82 3.79 12.44
CA ARG A 102 5.00 2.61 12.67
C ARG A 102 3.57 2.95 13.07
N ALA A 103 2.64 2.21 12.49
CA ALA A 103 1.24 2.15 12.88
C ALA A 103 0.82 0.70 13.13
N ALA A 104 -0.33 0.50 13.75
CA ALA A 104 -0.92 -0.83 13.94
C ALA A 104 -2.44 -0.79 13.75
N VAL A 105 -3.02 -1.93 13.39
CA VAL A 105 -4.48 -2.14 13.33
C VAL A 105 -4.84 -3.45 14.01
N THR A 106 -5.97 -3.46 14.72
CA THR A 106 -6.51 -4.65 15.39
C THR A 106 -7.91 -4.95 14.88
N ALA A 107 -8.09 -6.12 14.30
CA ALA A 107 -9.33 -6.65 13.77
C ALA A 107 -9.73 -7.93 14.53
N GLY A 108 -10.48 -7.77 15.63
CA GLY A 108 -10.76 -8.88 16.54
C GLY A 108 -9.47 -9.44 17.15
N GLU A 109 -9.20 -10.72 16.90
CA GLU A 109 -7.98 -11.41 17.39
C GLU A 109 -6.76 -11.22 16.47
N VAL A 110 -6.94 -10.61 15.30
CA VAL A 110 -5.85 -10.39 14.33
C VAL A 110 -5.31 -8.98 14.50
N LYS A 111 -4.00 -8.86 14.65
CA LYS A 111 -3.27 -7.58 14.69
C LYS A 111 -2.35 -7.51 13.48
N SER A 112 -2.04 -6.31 13.03
CA SER A 112 -0.98 -6.08 12.05
C SER A 112 -0.22 -4.83 12.41
N ASP A 113 1.10 -4.96 12.45
CA ASP A 113 2.00 -3.81 12.42
C ASP A 113 2.19 -3.35 10.97
N ILE A 114 2.37 -2.04 10.82
CA ILE A 114 2.57 -1.35 9.54
C ILE A 114 3.80 -0.46 9.71
N LEU A 115 4.87 -0.75 8.97
CA LEU A 115 6.12 -0.01 9.00
C LEU A 115 6.34 0.73 7.67
N PHE A 116 6.72 2.00 7.75
CA PHE A 116 7.05 2.84 6.60
C PHE A 116 8.56 3.07 6.55
N LEU A 117 9.17 2.83 5.37
CA LEU A 117 10.53 3.24 5.06
C LEU A 117 10.52 4.25 3.92
N TYR A 118 11.05 5.43 4.20
CA TYR A 118 11.17 6.53 3.25
C TYR A 118 12.40 7.37 3.60
N ASP A 119 13.10 7.90 2.59
CA ASP A 119 14.37 8.63 2.73
C ASP A 119 14.22 10.16 2.78
N GLY A 120 12.99 10.67 2.65
CA GLY A 120 12.61 12.06 2.84
C GLY A 120 11.77 12.28 4.10
N ASP A 121 11.28 13.51 4.25
CA ASP A 121 10.46 13.88 5.40
C ASP A 121 9.03 13.36 5.24
N TYR A 122 8.46 12.85 6.32
CA TYR A 122 7.07 12.41 6.32
C TYR A 122 6.45 12.44 7.71
N LYS A 123 5.13 12.36 7.74
CA LYS A 123 4.33 12.21 8.96
C LYS A 123 3.24 11.17 8.70
N ILE A 124 2.98 10.32 9.69
CA ILE A 124 1.81 9.45 9.69
C ILE A 124 0.76 9.95 10.68
N SER A 125 -0.51 9.75 10.33
CA SER A 125 -1.65 10.16 11.15
C SER A 125 -2.82 9.21 10.94
N VAL A 126 -3.68 9.11 11.96
CA VAL A 126 -4.90 8.31 11.91
C VAL A 126 -6.07 9.24 12.16
N ASP A 127 -7.13 9.05 11.39
CA ASP A 127 -8.38 9.78 11.57
C ASP A 127 -9.57 8.87 11.22
N ARG A 128 -10.79 9.33 11.52
CA ARG A 128 -12.03 8.59 11.27
C ARG A 128 -12.64 9.01 9.95
N TRP A 129 -13.05 8.04 9.16
CA TRP A 129 -13.78 8.32 7.93
C TRP A 129 -15.26 8.56 8.26
N PRO A 130 -15.93 9.58 7.65
CA PRO A 130 -17.23 10.05 8.11
C PRO A 130 -18.45 9.39 7.45
N PHE A 131 -18.31 8.39 6.56
CA PHE A 131 -19.47 7.88 5.83
C PHE A 131 -20.26 6.86 6.64
N LYS A 132 -21.56 7.08 6.73
CA LYS A 132 -22.55 6.12 7.25
C LYS A 132 -22.88 5.07 6.17
N PRO A 133 -23.25 3.82 6.53
CA PRO A 133 -23.62 3.35 7.87
C PRO A 133 -22.45 2.92 8.77
N ASP A 134 -21.24 2.76 8.23
CA ASP A 134 -20.16 2.09 8.96
C ASP A 134 -19.11 3.07 9.49
N GLU A 135 -18.89 3.05 10.80
CA GLU A 135 -17.74 3.74 11.40
C GLU A 135 -16.45 2.98 11.03
N GLY A 136 -15.40 3.74 10.72
CA GLY A 136 -14.09 3.18 10.39
C GLY A 136 -12.97 4.20 10.59
N SER A 137 -11.75 3.77 10.36
CA SER A 137 -10.58 4.64 10.44
C SER A 137 -9.73 4.55 9.17
N TYR A 138 -8.98 5.61 8.92
CA TYR A 138 -8.00 5.65 7.85
C TYR A 138 -6.65 6.12 8.39
N LEU A 139 -5.61 5.44 7.92
CA LEU A 139 -4.20 5.79 8.14
C LEU A 139 -3.72 6.59 6.94
N THR A 140 -3.19 7.77 7.20
CA THR A 140 -2.57 8.64 6.20
C THR A 140 -1.08 8.75 6.48
N GLY A 141 -0.27 8.63 5.44
CA GLY A 141 1.13 9.07 5.46
C GLY A 141 1.32 10.22 4.48
N ASP A 142 1.77 11.37 4.96
CA ASP A 142 2.08 12.56 4.18
C ASP A 142 3.59 12.63 3.94
N PHE A 143 4.03 12.46 2.69
CA PHE A 143 5.45 12.34 2.33
C PHE A 143 5.89 13.51 1.46
N LYS A 144 7.00 14.17 1.83
CA LYS A 144 7.64 15.21 1.03
C LYS A 144 8.59 14.59 0.01
N ILE A 145 8.42 14.94 -1.25
CA ILE A 145 9.22 14.42 -2.35
C ILE A 145 10.65 14.92 -2.22
N LYS A 146 11.59 13.98 -2.28
CA LYS A 146 13.03 14.26 -2.26
C LYS A 146 13.66 13.86 -3.60
N GLY A 147 14.05 14.85 -4.39
CA GLY A 147 14.71 14.63 -5.67
C GLY A 147 13.78 14.20 -6.81
N LYS A 148 14.36 13.63 -7.88
CA LYS A 148 13.66 13.30 -9.14
C LYS A 148 12.85 12.00 -9.08
N LYS A 149 13.03 11.20 -8.04
CA LYS A 149 12.34 9.93 -7.83
C LYS A 149 12.20 9.68 -6.34
N ALA A 150 10.99 9.35 -5.90
CA ALA A 150 10.68 8.95 -4.55
C ALA A 150 10.39 7.44 -4.50
N GLN A 151 10.78 6.78 -3.41
CA GLN A 151 10.42 5.38 -3.17
C GLN A 151 9.92 5.21 -1.73
N LEU A 152 8.66 4.82 -1.58
CA LEU A 152 8.07 4.43 -0.31
C LEU A 152 8.00 2.91 -0.24
N ILE A 153 8.47 2.33 0.86
CA ILE A 153 8.29 0.92 1.18
C ILE A 153 7.37 0.83 2.40
N THR A 154 6.23 0.17 2.25
CA THR A 154 5.29 -0.12 3.32
C THR A 154 5.32 -1.61 3.60
N ILE A 155 5.50 -1.99 4.85
CA ILE A 155 5.60 -3.39 5.29
C ILE A 155 4.47 -3.66 6.26
N LEU A 156 3.71 -4.73 6.03
CA LEU A 156 2.63 -5.17 6.90
C LEU A 156 2.87 -6.62 7.29
N LYS A 157 2.75 -6.94 8.58
CA LYS A 157 2.77 -8.31 9.05
C LYS A 157 1.56 -8.57 9.95
N PRO A 158 0.55 -9.31 9.48
CA PRO A 158 -0.53 -9.78 10.31
C PRO A 158 -0.05 -10.94 11.20
N TYR A 159 -0.57 -10.99 12.42
CA TYR A 159 -0.35 -12.04 13.41
C TYR A 159 -1.59 -12.20 14.30
N ARG A 160 -1.73 -13.38 14.92
CA ARG A 160 -2.88 -13.75 15.75
C ARG A 160 -2.38 -14.28 17.10
N ASP A 161 -1.81 -13.39 17.89
CA ASP A 161 -1.54 -13.64 19.30
C ASP A 161 -1.52 -12.32 20.11
N ASP A 162 -1.37 -12.46 21.44
CA ASP A 162 -1.35 -11.35 22.38
C ASP A 162 0.05 -10.87 22.79
N ARG A 163 1.08 -11.38 22.13
CA ARG A 163 2.45 -10.98 22.40
C ARG A 163 2.79 -9.70 21.65
N GLU A 164 3.74 -8.97 22.20
CA GLU A 164 4.37 -7.87 21.48
C GLU A 164 5.37 -8.46 20.50
N HIS A 165 5.28 -8.03 19.24
CA HIS A 165 6.18 -8.44 18.17
C HIS A 165 7.08 -7.29 17.76
N ILE A 166 8.23 -7.63 17.20
CA ILE A 166 9.19 -6.64 16.73
C ILE A 166 9.30 -6.73 15.20
N LEU A 167 8.68 -5.77 14.52
CA LEU A 167 8.86 -5.54 13.08
C LEU A 167 9.92 -4.46 12.84
N ASN A 168 11.05 -4.84 12.23
CA ASN A 168 12.07 -3.91 11.76
C ASN A 168 12.39 -4.15 10.28
N ALA A 169 12.88 -3.11 9.61
CA ALA A 169 13.40 -3.24 8.26
C ALA A 169 14.41 -2.16 7.92
N TRP A 170 15.31 -2.47 6.98
CA TRP A 170 16.28 -1.52 6.46
C TRP A 170 16.67 -1.89 5.03
N VAL A 171 17.18 -0.89 4.31
CA VAL A 171 17.68 -1.05 2.95
C VAL A 171 19.19 -0.86 2.94
N LYS A 172 19.92 -1.83 2.37
CA LYS A 172 21.36 -1.72 2.11
C LYS A 172 21.62 -2.00 0.62
N GLY A 173 21.99 -0.95 -0.12
CA GLY A 173 22.11 -1.04 -1.58
C GLY A 173 20.75 -1.35 -2.22
N ASN A 174 20.63 -2.49 -2.88
CA ASN A 174 19.35 -2.95 -3.46
C ASN A 174 18.64 -4.02 -2.61
N CYS A 175 19.17 -4.34 -1.43
CA CYS A 175 18.61 -5.37 -0.58
C CYS A 175 17.75 -4.74 0.52
N LEU A 176 16.46 -5.08 0.55
CA LEU A 176 15.58 -4.85 1.68
C LEU A 176 15.67 -6.05 2.61
N THR A 177 16.03 -5.81 3.86
CA THR A 177 15.93 -6.83 4.92
C THR A 177 14.78 -6.45 5.84
N VAL A 178 13.90 -7.42 6.10
CA VAL A 178 12.78 -7.31 7.02
C VAL A 178 12.94 -8.38 8.09
N THR A 179 12.80 -7.99 9.35
CA THR A 179 12.81 -8.92 10.47
C THR A 179 11.48 -8.82 11.20
N PHE A 180 10.86 -9.97 11.45
CA PHE A 180 9.70 -10.09 12.33
C PHE A 180 10.07 -11.06 13.44
N ASP A 181 10.27 -10.54 14.65
CA ASP A 181 10.91 -11.24 15.75
C ASP A 181 12.28 -11.83 15.34
N ASN A 182 12.37 -13.17 15.22
CA ASN A 182 13.58 -13.89 14.84
C ASN A 182 13.62 -14.26 13.36
N ASP A 183 12.51 -14.10 12.63
CA ASP A 183 12.42 -14.44 11.22
C ASP A 183 13.01 -13.32 10.37
N VAL A 184 13.87 -13.69 9.42
CA VAL A 184 14.59 -12.74 8.56
C VAL A 184 14.24 -12.99 7.10
N HIS A 185 13.65 -11.99 6.46
CA HIS A 185 13.34 -11.99 5.04
C HIS A 185 14.25 -11.01 4.31
N LYS A 186 14.81 -11.42 3.18
CA LYS A 186 15.68 -10.59 2.33
C LYS A 186 15.09 -10.53 0.92
N PHE A 187 15.03 -9.32 0.38
CA PHE A 187 14.43 -9.05 -0.92
C PHE A 187 15.38 -8.20 -1.76
N ASP A 188 15.70 -8.63 -2.97
CA ASP A 188 16.41 -7.80 -3.95
C ASP A 188 15.41 -6.94 -4.74
N LEU A 189 15.42 -5.63 -4.43
CA LEU A 189 14.56 -4.60 -4.99
C LEU A 189 14.75 -4.38 -6.51
N LYS A 190 15.81 -4.92 -7.12
CA LYS A 190 16.06 -4.86 -8.57
C LYS A 190 15.90 -6.20 -9.28
N SER A 191 15.87 -7.31 -8.54
CA SER A 191 15.71 -8.62 -9.15
C SER A 191 14.33 -8.77 -9.79
N LYS A 192 14.26 -9.60 -10.83
CA LYS A 192 12.99 -10.16 -11.30
C LYS A 192 12.55 -11.39 -10.48
N HIS A 193 13.34 -11.82 -9.50
CA HIS A 193 13.22 -13.08 -8.75
C HIS A 193 13.71 -12.89 -7.30
N TYR A 194 12.81 -13.00 -6.31
CA TYR A 194 13.16 -12.82 -4.90
C TYR A 194 13.44 -14.18 -4.25
N ASN A 195 14.68 -14.41 -3.81
CA ASN A 195 15.01 -15.60 -3.02
C ASN A 195 14.71 -15.37 -1.55
N THR A 196 13.80 -16.16 -0.97
CA THR A 196 13.72 -16.31 0.48
C THR A 196 14.90 -17.18 0.92
N GLY A 197 15.76 -16.63 1.78
CA GLY A 197 16.90 -17.38 2.33
C GLY A 197 16.39 -18.48 3.24
N GLY A 198 16.27 -19.70 2.72
CA GLY A 198 16.17 -20.90 3.54
C GLY A 198 17.52 -21.15 4.22
N ASN A 199 17.49 -21.36 5.54
CA ASN A 199 18.60 -21.94 6.28
C ASN A 199 18.87 -23.34 5.74
N ASP A 200 19.81 -23.46 4.81
CA ASP A 200 20.56 -24.71 4.60
C ASP A 200 21.60 -24.83 5.72
N GLU A 201 21.14 -25.08 6.95
CA GLU A 201 21.98 -25.77 7.93
C GLU A 201 22.04 -27.24 7.52
N LYS A 202 23.09 -27.57 6.78
CA LYS A 202 23.57 -28.96 6.70
C LYS A 202 24.09 -29.35 8.08
N ILE A 203 23.39 -30.30 8.72
CA ILE A 203 24.02 -31.28 9.62
C ILE A 203 24.18 -32.56 8.81
#